data_AF-A0A369SZR2-F1
#
_entry.id   AF-A0A369SZR2-F1
#
_cell.length_a   1.000
_cell.length_b   1.000
_cell.length_c   1.000
_cell.angle_alpha   90.00
_cell.angle_beta   90.00
_cell.angle_gamma   90.00
#
_symmetry.space_group_name_H-M   'P 1'
#
loop_
_entity.id
_entity.type
_entity.pdbx_description
1 polymer ?
#
loop_
_entity_poly.entity_id
_entity_poly.type
_entity_poly.pdbx_seq_one_letter_code
_entity_poly.pdbx_strand_id
1 'polypeptide(L)'
;REERIVLDPLIGFFRDQEVPWYVWDSLVIRRLRGLLTLGRPLCVGVSRKSFIGEIAGEKDPANRLAGSLAATAIAVYNGASLIRTHDVRETVQAVRVAEFIRREMDHARCGEVEAYQMTFDLEAIDFEDMFLYLGSHPRGAEIMSKKSDFRVIYMRNVKNPVALVIKQEMLSSGGEAALPSSSIVFGSERVDLVVLGNLRQLRRLKEKMELNAREGSSLAGEFSCVREVLSKLLS
;
A
#
# COMPACT_ATOMS: atom_id res chain seq x y z
N ARG A 1 -28.15 -8.82 6.56
CA ARG A 1 -28.11 -8.28 7.96
C ARG A 1 -26.67 -8.02 8.42
N GLU A 2 -25.71 -8.88 8.03
CA GLU A 2 -24.28 -8.76 8.37
C GLU A 2 -23.57 -7.49 7.84
N GLU A 3 -24.01 -6.93 6.71
CA GLU A 3 -23.42 -5.73 6.08
C GLU A 3 -23.53 -4.45 6.95
N ARG A 4 -24.19 -4.54 8.11
CA ARG A 4 -24.34 -3.44 9.09
C ARG A 4 -23.46 -3.65 10.33
N ILE A 5 -22.48 -4.55 10.28
CA ILE A 5 -21.56 -4.85 11.38
C ILE A 5 -20.25 -4.09 11.18
N VAL A 6 -19.82 -3.41 12.24
CA VAL A 6 -18.50 -2.76 12.37
C VAL A 6 -17.79 -3.41 13.56
N LEU A 7 -16.49 -3.66 13.45
CA LEU A 7 -15.69 -4.22 14.53
C LEU A 7 -15.04 -3.08 15.32
N ASP A 8 -15.15 -3.09 16.65
CA ASP A 8 -14.38 -2.22 17.53
C ASP A 8 -13.41 -3.10 18.33
N PRO A 9 -12.09 -2.89 18.27
CA PRO A 9 -11.13 -3.65 19.06
C PRO A 9 -11.10 -3.23 20.54
N LEU A 10 -11.94 -2.26 20.93
CA LEU A 10 -12.18 -1.72 22.28
C LEU A 10 -10.98 -1.05 22.97
N ILE A 11 -9.75 -1.41 22.63
CA ILE A 11 -8.45 -0.82 23.04
C ILE A 11 -8.29 -0.82 24.57
N GLY A 12 -8.67 0.27 25.25
CA GLY A 12 -8.59 0.40 26.71
C GLY A 12 -9.59 -0.43 27.53
N PHE A 13 -9.96 -1.62 27.04
CA PHE A 13 -10.72 -2.67 27.71
C PHE A 13 -10.12 -4.03 27.29
N PHE A 14 -10.40 -5.12 28.02
CA PHE A 14 -9.94 -6.48 27.67
C PHE A 14 -8.43 -6.56 27.36
N ARG A 15 -7.62 -6.08 28.30
CA ARG A 15 -6.16 -6.07 28.21
C ARG A 15 -5.57 -7.34 28.80
N ASP A 16 -4.45 -7.77 28.23
CA ASP A 16 -3.53 -8.69 28.89
C ASP A 16 -2.94 -8.02 30.15
N GLN A 17 -2.74 -8.81 31.22
CA GLN A 17 -2.15 -8.33 32.47
C GLN A 17 -0.64 -8.54 32.53
N GLU A 18 -0.06 -9.36 31.65
CA GLU A 18 1.39 -9.59 31.56
C GLU A 18 2.12 -8.40 30.90
N VAL A 19 1.40 -7.58 30.14
CA VAL A 19 1.93 -6.43 29.41
C VAL A 19 1.45 -5.11 30.03
N PRO A 20 2.32 -4.09 30.21
CA PRO A 20 1.87 -2.78 30.66
C PRO A 20 0.73 -2.24 29.80
N TRP A 21 -0.36 -1.87 30.46
CA TRP A 21 -1.67 -1.65 29.84
C TRP A 21 -1.67 -0.59 28.72
N TYR A 22 -0.76 0.39 28.76
CA TYR A 22 -0.60 1.42 27.72
C TYR A 22 0.17 0.91 26.48
N VAL A 23 1.07 -0.06 26.69
CA VAL A 23 1.76 -0.78 25.60
C VAL A 23 0.75 -1.67 24.87
N TRP A 24 -0.12 -2.37 25.60
CA TRP A 24 -1.20 -3.18 25.02
C TRP A 24 -2.13 -2.33 24.12
N ASP A 25 -2.68 -1.23 24.65
CA ASP A 25 -3.53 -0.30 23.89
C ASP A 25 -2.84 0.21 22.61
N SER A 26 -1.53 0.48 22.69
CA SER A 26 -0.72 0.95 21.56
C SER A 26 -0.45 -0.15 20.52
N LEU A 27 -0.22 -1.40 20.96
CA LEU A 27 -0.06 -2.55 20.07
C LEU A 27 -1.33 -2.85 19.28
N VAL A 28 -2.51 -2.69 19.88
CA VAL A 28 -3.79 -2.81 19.18
C VAL A 28 -3.89 -1.77 18.05
N ILE A 29 -3.53 -0.51 18.31
CA ILE A 29 -3.52 0.56 17.29
C ILE A 29 -2.48 0.26 16.19
N ARG A 30 -1.30 -0.23 16.54
CA ARG A 30 -0.25 -0.63 15.59
C ARG A 30 -0.70 -1.77 14.67
N ARG A 31 -1.53 -2.70 15.15
CA ARG A 31 -1.93 -3.92 14.44
C ARG A 31 -3.34 -3.87 13.82
N LEU A 32 -3.99 -2.71 13.75
CA LEU A 32 -5.33 -2.54 13.17
C LEU A 32 -5.46 -3.14 11.75
N ARG A 33 -4.43 -2.98 10.89
CA ARG A 33 -4.42 -3.59 9.53
C ARG A 33 -4.67 -5.10 9.55
N GLY A 34 -4.17 -5.82 10.57
CA GLY A 34 -4.39 -7.26 10.71
C GLY A 34 -5.86 -7.62 10.93
N LEU A 35 -6.66 -6.74 11.57
CA LEU A 35 -8.09 -6.94 11.80
C LEU A 35 -8.94 -6.72 10.54
N LEU A 36 -8.41 -6.04 9.51
CA LEU A 36 -9.11 -5.88 8.23
C LEU A 36 -9.31 -7.22 7.49
N THR A 37 -8.49 -8.24 7.81
CA THR A 37 -8.65 -9.61 7.30
C THR A 37 -10.01 -10.23 7.65
N LEU A 38 -10.70 -9.71 8.67
CA LEU A 38 -12.04 -10.13 9.08
C LEU A 38 -13.17 -9.59 8.15
N GLY A 39 -12.83 -8.81 7.12
CA GLY A 39 -13.76 -8.39 6.07
C GLY A 39 -14.83 -7.39 6.51
N ARG A 40 -14.60 -6.65 7.60
CA ARG A 40 -15.53 -5.66 8.17
C ARG A 40 -14.82 -4.32 8.44
N PRO A 41 -15.52 -3.18 8.39
CA PRO A 41 -14.97 -1.89 8.79
C PRO A 41 -14.56 -1.86 10.26
N LEU A 42 -13.57 -1.03 10.61
CA LEU A 42 -13.07 -0.87 11.98
C LEU A 42 -13.53 0.47 12.59
N CYS A 43 -14.20 0.40 13.74
CA CYS A 43 -14.45 1.54 14.63
C CYS A 43 -13.30 1.66 15.63
N VAL A 44 -12.73 2.85 15.79
CA VAL A 44 -11.65 3.11 16.75
C VAL A 44 -12.02 4.30 17.64
N GLY A 45 -12.11 4.04 18.95
CA GLY A 45 -12.30 5.05 19.97
C GLY A 45 -11.07 5.23 20.86
N VAL A 46 -10.20 6.20 20.53
CA VAL A 46 -8.99 6.55 21.30
C VAL A 46 -9.08 7.88 22.06
N SER A 47 -10.02 8.76 21.70
CA SER A 47 -10.17 10.10 22.28
C SER A 47 -10.14 10.10 23.81
N ARG A 48 -9.18 10.86 24.37
CA ARG A 48 -8.93 11.10 25.80
C ARG A 48 -8.61 9.86 26.66
N LYS A 49 -8.42 8.68 26.07
CA LYS A 49 -8.10 7.43 26.80
C LYS A 49 -6.80 7.54 27.61
N SER A 50 -6.71 6.74 28.67
CA SER A 50 -5.62 6.81 29.65
C SER A 50 -4.24 6.56 29.04
N PHE A 51 -4.11 5.70 28.01
CA PHE A 51 -2.80 5.32 27.46
C PHE A 51 -2.08 6.50 26.80
N ILE A 52 -2.86 7.43 26.25
CA ILE A 52 -2.38 8.71 25.73
C ILE A 52 -1.80 9.55 26.86
N GLY A 53 -2.47 9.57 28.01
CA GLY A 53 -1.99 10.27 29.21
C GLY A 53 -0.71 9.68 29.77
N GLU A 54 -0.60 8.36 29.82
CA GLU A 54 0.61 7.67 30.26
C GLU A 54 1.81 7.97 29.34
N ILE A 55 1.62 7.85 28.02
CA ILE A 55 2.69 8.06 27.04
C ILE A 55 3.09 9.53 26.92
N ALA A 56 2.14 10.47 27.02
CA ALA A 56 2.39 11.90 26.88
C ALA A 56 2.65 12.63 28.21
N GLY A 57 2.61 11.94 29.35
CA GLY A 57 2.74 12.55 30.68
C GLY A 57 1.54 13.38 31.14
N GLU A 58 0.36 13.24 30.50
CA GLU A 58 -0.83 14.05 30.75
C GLU A 58 -1.89 13.32 31.59
N LYS A 59 -2.00 13.74 32.86
CA LYS A 59 -2.90 13.14 33.86
C LYS A 59 -4.36 13.55 33.70
N ASP A 60 -4.65 14.75 33.18
CA ASP A 60 -6.02 15.24 32.99
C ASP A 60 -6.58 14.78 31.62
N PRO A 61 -7.68 14.00 31.57
CA PRO A 61 -8.35 13.65 30.32
C PRO A 61 -8.74 14.84 29.44
N ALA A 62 -9.01 16.03 30.01
CA ALA A 62 -9.38 17.22 29.25
C ALA A 62 -8.23 17.77 28.40
N ASN A 63 -6.99 17.63 28.87
CA ASN A 63 -5.79 18.16 28.21
C ASN A 63 -5.23 17.20 27.13
N ARG A 64 -5.74 15.96 27.04
CA ARG A 64 -5.27 14.92 26.10
C ARG A 64 -5.67 15.14 24.64
N LEU A 65 -6.14 16.32 24.24
CA LEU A 65 -6.57 16.61 22.87
C LEU A 65 -5.46 16.31 21.85
N ALA A 66 -4.27 16.89 22.03
CA ALA A 66 -3.16 16.73 21.10
C ALA A 66 -2.77 15.25 20.88
N GLY A 67 -2.61 14.49 21.97
CA GLY A 67 -2.33 13.05 21.90
C GLY A 67 -3.49 12.22 21.34
N SER A 68 -4.74 12.67 21.51
CA SER A 68 -5.93 12.05 20.91
C SER A 68 -5.96 12.21 19.39
N LEU A 69 -5.59 13.39 18.89
CA LEU A 69 -5.48 13.64 17.45
C LEU A 69 -4.34 12.84 16.83
N ALA A 70 -3.17 12.75 17.50
CA ALA A 70 -2.05 11.93 17.06
C ALA A 70 -2.42 10.43 16.99
N ALA A 71 -2.99 9.88 18.06
CA ALA A 71 -3.46 8.49 18.08
C ALA A 71 -4.55 8.21 17.04
N THR A 72 -5.42 9.19 16.77
CA THR A 72 -6.45 9.10 15.73
C THR A 72 -5.85 9.06 14.32
N ALA A 73 -4.88 9.94 14.02
CA ALA A 73 -4.22 9.96 12.72
C ALA A 73 -3.52 8.62 12.43
N ILE A 74 -2.81 8.06 13.42
CA ILE A 74 -2.18 6.73 13.32
C ILE A 74 -3.24 5.63 13.13
N ALA A 75 -4.37 5.69 13.86
CA ALA A 75 -5.45 4.71 13.70
C ALA A 75 -6.08 4.75 12.29
N VAL A 76 -6.32 5.95 11.74
CA VAL A 76 -6.83 6.14 10.36
C VAL A 76 -5.83 5.58 9.35
N TYR A 77 -4.53 5.90 9.49
CA TYR A 77 -3.46 5.37 8.65
C TYR A 77 -3.42 3.82 8.69
N ASN A 78 -3.48 3.24 9.90
CA ASN A 78 -3.45 1.80 10.12
C ASN A 78 -4.78 1.07 9.81
N GLY A 79 -5.76 1.71 9.18
CA GLY A 79 -6.93 1.00 8.66
C GLY A 79 -8.29 1.40 9.22
N ALA A 80 -8.38 2.24 10.25
CA ALA A 80 -9.66 2.63 10.85
C ALA A 80 -10.61 3.21 9.80
N SER A 81 -11.89 2.84 9.90
CA SER A 81 -12.97 3.23 8.97
C SER A 81 -13.99 4.16 9.63
N LEU A 82 -14.07 4.14 10.96
CA LEU A 82 -14.89 5.02 11.77
C LEU A 82 -14.10 5.45 13.01
N ILE A 83 -14.15 6.73 13.37
CA ILE A 83 -13.51 7.25 14.58
C ILE A 83 -14.58 7.70 15.57
N ARG A 84 -14.49 7.22 16.81
CA ARG A 84 -15.33 7.68 17.93
C ARG A 84 -14.55 8.68 18.78
N THR A 85 -15.03 9.92 18.81
CA THR A 85 -14.33 11.05 19.45
C THR A 85 -15.28 11.97 20.23
N HIS A 86 -14.73 12.71 21.20
CA HIS A 86 -15.43 13.80 21.87
C HIS A 86 -15.20 15.15 21.14
N ASP A 87 -14.03 15.30 20.51
CA ASP A 87 -13.50 16.55 19.96
C ASP A 87 -13.64 16.56 18.43
N VAL A 88 -14.90 16.67 17.96
CA VAL A 88 -15.28 16.35 16.57
C VAL A 88 -14.57 17.24 15.55
N ARG A 89 -14.51 18.56 15.76
CA ARG A 89 -14.01 19.53 14.78
C ARG A 89 -12.53 19.28 14.47
N GLU A 90 -11.74 19.10 15.51
CA GLU A 90 -10.30 18.86 15.47
C GLU A 90 -10.01 17.46 14.92
N THR A 91 -10.81 16.47 15.34
CA THR A 91 -10.72 15.10 14.83
C THR A 91 -10.95 15.03 13.32
N VAL A 92 -11.92 15.76 12.76
CA VAL A 92 -12.17 15.81 11.30
C VAL A 92 -10.95 16.33 10.54
N GLN A 93 -10.17 17.25 11.11
CA GLN A 93 -8.93 17.71 10.48
C GLN A 93 -7.86 16.61 10.48
N ALA A 94 -7.63 15.96 11.64
CA ALA A 94 -6.69 14.85 11.76
C ALA A 94 -7.03 13.68 10.83
N VAL A 95 -8.33 13.32 10.73
CA VAL A 95 -8.83 12.29 9.81
C VAL A 95 -8.53 12.66 8.36
N ARG A 96 -8.90 13.86 7.90
CA ARG A 96 -8.67 14.27 6.49
C ARG A 96 -7.20 14.25 6.09
N VAL A 97 -6.31 14.69 6.99
CA VAL A 97 -4.87 14.66 6.75
C VAL A 97 -4.36 13.21 6.69
N ALA A 98 -4.77 12.37 7.65
CA ALA A 98 -4.36 10.97 7.68
C ALA A 98 -4.93 10.14 6.52
N GLU A 99 -6.17 10.39 6.09
CA GLU A 99 -6.77 9.77 4.89
C GLU A 99 -6.04 10.17 3.62
N PHE A 100 -5.62 11.44 3.50
CA PHE A 100 -4.84 11.90 2.34
C PHE A 100 -3.45 11.24 2.31
N ILE A 101 -2.76 11.18 3.45
CA ILE A 101 -1.45 10.54 3.59
C ILE A 101 -1.53 9.01 3.38
N ARG A 102 -2.61 8.36 3.82
CA ARG A 102 -2.83 6.91 3.65
C ARG A 102 -3.04 6.46 2.19
N ARG A 103 -3.24 7.38 1.23
CA ARG A 103 -3.45 7.02 -0.17
C ARG A 103 -2.16 6.54 -0.84
N GLU A 104 -1.83 5.26 -0.65
CA GLU A 104 -0.82 4.52 -1.42
C GLU A 104 -1.30 4.25 -2.86
N MET A 105 -1.41 5.31 -3.66
CA MET A 105 -1.60 5.24 -5.11
C MET A 105 -0.75 6.30 -5.80
N ASP A 106 0.50 5.96 -6.13
CA ASP A 106 1.29 6.80 -7.01
C ASP A 106 0.65 6.78 -8.40
N HIS A 107 0.38 7.96 -8.97
CA HIS A 107 -0.28 8.09 -10.27
C HIS A 107 0.63 8.77 -11.27
N ALA A 108 0.75 8.17 -12.46
CA ALA A 108 1.46 8.72 -13.59
C ALA A 108 0.62 8.63 -14.86
N ARG A 109 0.61 9.73 -15.63
CA ARG A 109 0.00 9.80 -16.96
C ARG A 109 1.03 10.25 -18.00
N CYS A 110 0.92 9.67 -19.19
CA CYS A 110 1.49 10.17 -20.44
C CYS A 110 0.43 9.97 -21.52
N GLY A 111 0.14 11.02 -22.31
CA GLY A 111 -0.87 10.97 -23.38
C GLY A 111 -2.20 10.32 -22.98
N GLU A 112 -2.47 9.17 -23.58
CA GLU A 112 -3.65 8.31 -23.35
C GLU A 112 -3.46 7.23 -22.28
N VAL A 113 -2.23 6.97 -21.82
CA VAL A 113 -1.91 5.93 -20.82
C VAL A 113 -1.91 6.54 -19.43
N GLU A 114 -2.74 5.97 -18.55
CA GLU A 114 -2.78 6.27 -17.11
C GLU A 114 -2.31 5.05 -16.33
N ALA A 115 -1.54 5.23 -15.27
CA ALA A 115 -1.17 4.13 -14.38
C ALA A 115 -1.16 4.53 -12.91
N TYR A 116 -1.43 3.53 -12.08
CA TYR A 116 -1.56 3.61 -10.64
C TYR A 116 -0.70 2.51 -10.01
N GLN A 117 0.31 2.89 -9.23
CA GLN A 117 1.13 1.96 -8.45
C GLN A 117 0.58 1.85 -7.03
N MET A 118 0.41 0.61 -6.58
CA MET A 118 0.14 0.25 -5.20
C MET A 118 1.42 -0.32 -4.60
N THR A 119 1.77 0.18 -3.42
CA THR A 119 2.89 -0.29 -2.60
C THR A 119 2.35 -1.16 -1.46
N PHE A 120 3.20 -2.01 -0.89
CA PHE A 120 2.88 -2.78 0.31
C PHE A 120 3.84 -2.35 1.43
N ASP A 121 3.35 -2.23 2.67
CA ASP A 121 4.10 -1.71 3.84
C ASP A 121 5.21 -2.65 4.39
N LEU A 122 5.96 -3.34 3.54
CA LEU A 122 7.11 -4.13 3.96
C LEU A 122 8.30 -3.78 3.05
N GLU A 123 9.28 -3.08 3.60
CA GLU A 123 10.46 -2.67 2.87
C GLU A 123 11.47 -3.83 2.79
N ALA A 124 12.43 -3.74 1.87
CA ALA A 124 13.50 -4.74 1.76
C ALA A 124 14.21 -4.98 3.12
N ILE A 125 14.42 -3.92 3.91
CA ILE A 125 15.10 -4.00 5.21
C ILE A 125 14.35 -4.87 6.23
N ASP A 126 13.01 -4.82 6.27
CA ASP A 126 12.20 -5.69 7.16
C ASP A 126 12.45 -7.18 6.87
N PHE A 127 12.58 -7.52 5.58
CA PHE A 127 12.88 -8.89 5.16
C PHE A 127 14.34 -9.26 5.41
N GLU A 128 15.29 -8.33 5.27
CA GLU A 128 16.70 -8.58 5.56
C GLU A 128 16.92 -8.96 7.02
N ASP A 129 16.33 -8.19 7.94
CA ASP A 129 16.35 -8.48 9.38
C ASP A 129 15.67 -9.82 9.70
N MET A 130 14.54 -10.14 9.05
CA MET A 130 13.90 -11.46 9.18
C MET A 130 14.79 -12.61 8.67
N PHE A 131 15.48 -12.44 7.54
CA PHE A 131 16.37 -13.48 7.00
C PHE A 131 17.61 -13.69 7.89
N LEU A 132 18.18 -12.61 8.42
CA LEU A 132 19.27 -12.66 9.40
C LEU A 132 18.83 -13.35 10.70
N TYR A 133 17.64 -13.04 11.21
CA TYR A 133 17.05 -13.69 12.39
C TYR A 133 16.87 -15.21 12.20
N LEU A 134 16.50 -15.65 10.98
CA LEU A 134 16.42 -17.06 10.60
C LEU A 134 17.80 -17.75 10.42
N GLY A 135 18.91 -17.04 10.62
CA GLY A 135 20.26 -17.59 10.45
C GLY A 135 20.75 -17.62 8.99
N SER A 136 20.11 -16.88 8.08
CA SER A 136 20.58 -16.78 6.69
C SER A 136 21.93 -16.05 6.64
N HIS A 137 22.82 -16.51 5.75
CA HIS A 137 24.09 -15.81 5.51
C HIS A 137 23.83 -14.34 5.09
N PRO A 138 24.53 -13.33 5.64
CA PRO A 138 24.20 -11.92 5.42
C PRO A 138 24.10 -11.51 3.95
N ARG A 139 25.06 -11.93 3.11
CA ARG A 139 25.03 -11.68 1.66
C ARG A 139 23.85 -12.37 0.95
N GLY A 140 23.31 -13.44 1.51
CA GLY A 140 22.09 -14.10 1.04
C GLY A 140 20.84 -13.30 1.44
N ALA A 141 20.75 -12.89 2.69
CA ALA A 141 19.69 -12.01 3.21
C ALA A 141 19.56 -10.74 2.35
N GLU A 142 20.68 -10.03 2.12
CA GLU A 142 20.78 -8.81 1.29
C GLU A 142 20.36 -8.99 -0.19
N ILE A 143 20.46 -10.21 -0.73
CA ILE A 143 20.03 -10.53 -2.10
C ILE A 143 18.54 -10.90 -2.13
N MET A 144 18.03 -11.54 -1.07
CA MET A 144 16.63 -11.95 -0.96
C MET A 144 15.72 -10.79 -0.56
N SER A 145 16.17 -9.89 0.32
CA SER A 145 15.49 -8.64 0.68
C SER A 145 15.19 -7.80 -0.56
N LYS A 146 16.14 -7.70 -1.49
CA LYS A 146 15.96 -6.97 -2.77
C LYS A 146 14.96 -7.63 -3.74
N LYS A 147 14.34 -8.76 -3.39
CA LYS A 147 13.22 -9.38 -4.13
C LYS A 147 11.86 -9.17 -3.47
N SER A 148 11.81 -8.77 -2.21
CA SER A 148 10.55 -8.58 -1.48
C SER A 148 9.87 -7.24 -1.76
N ASP A 149 10.61 -6.28 -2.33
CA ASP A 149 10.11 -4.98 -2.76
C ASP A 149 9.18 -5.12 -3.98
N PHE A 150 7.95 -5.54 -3.71
CA PHE A 150 6.90 -5.88 -4.68
C PHE A 150 5.99 -4.67 -4.93
N ARG A 151 5.55 -4.49 -6.18
CA ARG A 151 4.55 -3.49 -6.56
C ARG A 151 3.47 -4.11 -7.43
N VAL A 152 2.28 -3.52 -7.36
CA VAL A 152 1.19 -3.77 -8.32
C VAL A 152 0.98 -2.48 -9.09
N ILE A 153 1.13 -2.52 -10.42
CA ILE A 153 0.88 -1.38 -11.30
C ILE A 153 -0.35 -1.70 -12.16
N TYR A 154 -1.44 -0.99 -11.93
CA TYR A 154 -2.61 -1.00 -12.80
C TYR A 154 -2.42 0.06 -13.88
N MET A 155 -2.37 -0.35 -15.14
CA MET A 155 -2.26 0.53 -16.30
C MET A 155 -3.56 0.50 -17.10
N ARG A 156 -3.99 1.65 -17.59
CA ARG A 156 -5.22 1.82 -18.35
C ARG A 156 -4.95 2.27 -19.77
N ASN A 157 -5.85 1.87 -20.66
CA ASN A 157 -5.94 2.36 -22.03
C ASN A 157 -4.63 2.16 -22.84
N VAL A 158 -3.92 1.05 -22.64
CA VAL A 158 -2.68 0.70 -23.36
C VAL A 158 -3.02 -0.04 -24.66
N LYS A 159 -2.37 0.27 -25.79
CA LYS A 159 -2.58 -0.46 -27.05
C LYS A 159 -2.34 -1.97 -26.86
N ASN A 160 -3.27 -2.80 -27.32
CA ASN A 160 -3.28 -4.24 -27.07
C ASN A 160 -1.94 -4.94 -27.45
N PRO A 161 -1.29 -4.65 -28.60
CA PRO A 161 0.02 -5.24 -28.91
C PRO A 161 1.12 -4.88 -27.89
N VAL A 162 1.11 -3.67 -27.33
CA VAL A 162 2.05 -3.25 -26.28
C VAL A 162 1.73 -3.96 -24.97
N ALA A 163 0.45 -4.09 -24.61
CA ALA A 163 0.01 -4.82 -23.43
C ALA A 163 0.41 -6.31 -23.49
N LEU A 164 0.34 -6.95 -24.67
CA LEU A 164 0.81 -8.32 -24.89
C LEU A 164 2.34 -8.45 -24.74
N VAL A 165 3.11 -7.46 -25.20
CA VAL A 165 4.57 -7.42 -25.00
C VAL A 165 4.93 -7.24 -23.52
N ILE A 166 4.20 -6.39 -22.79
CA ILE A 166 4.33 -6.27 -21.32
C ILE A 166 4.08 -7.65 -20.67
N LYS A 167 3.03 -8.37 -21.10
CA LYS A 167 2.73 -9.70 -20.58
C LYS A 167 3.88 -10.68 -20.77
N GLN A 168 4.43 -10.74 -21.98
CA GLN A 168 5.54 -11.65 -22.31
C GLN A 168 6.80 -11.33 -21.50
N GLU A 169 7.17 -10.04 -21.37
CA GLU A 169 8.35 -9.65 -20.62
C GLU A 169 8.21 -9.97 -19.12
N MET A 170 7.05 -9.68 -18.52
CA MET A 170 6.78 -9.99 -17.11
C MET A 170 6.87 -11.49 -16.83
N LEU A 171 6.18 -12.33 -17.62
CA LEU A 171 6.26 -13.78 -17.49
C LEU A 171 7.70 -14.31 -17.68
N SER A 172 8.44 -13.78 -18.66
CA SER A 172 9.84 -14.17 -18.91
C SER A 172 10.83 -13.75 -17.81
N SER A 173 10.44 -12.79 -16.97
CA SER A 173 11.24 -12.30 -15.83
C SER A 173 10.75 -12.85 -14.48
N GLY A 174 9.74 -13.74 -14.50
CA GLY A 174 9.17 -14.38 -13.31
C GLY A 174 8.26 -13.45 -12.48
N GLY A 175 7.72 -12.40 -13.10
CA GLY A 175 6.59 -11.63 -12.57
C GLY A 175 5.31 -11.96 -13.33
N GLU A 176 4.24 -11.24 -13.05
CA GLU A 176 2.91 -11.53 -13.57
C GLU A 176 2.27 -10.34 -14.29
N ALA A 177 1.36 -10.64 -15.22
CA ALA A 177 0.61 -9.64 -15.96
C ALA A 177 -0.78 -10.17 -16.38
N ALA A 178 -1.81 -9.57 -15.80
CA ALA A 178 -3.21 -9.88 -16.08
C ALA A 178 -3.80 -8.92 -17.12
N LEU A 179 -4.43 -9.49 -18.15
CA LEU A 179 -5.13 -8.78 -19.21
C LEU A 179 -6.52 -9.42 -19.42
N PRO A 180 -7.51 -8.68 -19.97
CA PRO A 180 -8.80 -9.24 -20.37
C PRO A 180 -8.64 -10.45 -21.31
N SER A 181 -9.53 -11.43 -21.22
CA SER A 181 -9.55 -12.57 -22.16
C SER A 181 -9.77 -12.14 -23.62
N SER A 182 -10.47 -11.02 -23.82
CA SER A 182 -10.64 -10.36 -25.11
C SER A 182 -9.38 -9.72 -25.70
N SER A 183 -8.24 -9.72 -24.99
CA SER A 183 -6.95 -9.25 -25.52
C SER A 183 -6.27 -10.27 -26.45
N ILE A 184 -6.59 -11.57 -26.27
CA ILE A 184 -6.07 -12.70 -27.05
C ILE A 184 -6.88 -12.88 -28.35
N VAL A 185 -8.18 -12.57 -28.28
CA VAL A 185 -9.07 -12.47 -29.45
C VAL A 185 -8.92 -11.06 -30.05
N PHE A 186 -9.23 -10.84 -31.33
CA PHE A 186 -9.12 -9.54 -32.01
C PHE A 186 -10.18 -8.49 -31.55
N GLY A 187 -10.51 -8.41 -30.25
CA GLY A 187 -11.69 -7.71 -29.74
C GLY A 187 -11.49 -6.25 -29.31
N SER A 188 -10.27 -5.80 -29.02
CA SER A 188 -10.05 -4.45 -28.46
C SER A 188 -8.71 -3.85 -28.92
N GLU A 189 -8.73 -2.60 -29.41
CA GLU A 189 -7.53 -1.86 -29.82
C GLU A 189 -6.67 -1.43 -28.63
N ARG A 190 -7.31 -0.98 -27.55
CA ARG A 190 -6.70 -0.63 -26.27
C ARG A 190 -7.32 -1.47 -25.14
N VAL A 191 -6.53 -1.76 -24.11
CA VAL A 191 -6.90 -2.59 -22.96
C VAL A 191 -6.33 -2.02 -21.67
N ASP A 192 -7.00 -2.30 -20.55
CA ASP A 192 -6.46 -2.11 -19.21
C ASP A 192 -5.72 -3.39 -18.78
N LEU A 193 -4.64 -3.28 -18.00
CA LEU A 193 -3.84 -4.41 -17.52
C LEU A 193 -3.31 -4.19 -16.10
N VAL A 194 -3.09 -5.28 -15.37
CA VAL A 194 -2.41 -5.26 -14.06
C VAL A 194 -1.06 -5.96 -14.20
N VAL A 195 0.00 -5.29 -13.78
CA VAL A 195 1.37 -5.81 -13.74
C VAL A 195 1.75 -6.02 -12.27
N LEU A 196 2.31 -7.20 -11.94
CA LEU A 196 2.79 -7.52 -10.61
C LEU A 196 4.23 -8.00 -10.68
N GLY A 197 5.10 -7.44 -9.84
CA GLY A 197 6.50 -7.88 -9.77
C GLY A 197 7.31 -7.10 -8.75
N ASN A 198 8.53 -7.59 -8.51
CA ASN A 198 9.50 -6.84 -7.72
C ASN A 198 10.17 -5.73 -8.54
N LEU A 199 10.77 -4.76 -7.84
CA LEU A 199 11.43 -3.60 -8.45
C LEU A 199 12.47 -3.97 -9.53
N ARG A 200 13.15 -5.12 -9.42
CA ARG A 200 14.08 -5.62 -10.45
C ARG A 200 13.34 -6.01 -11.74
N GLN A 201 12.23 -6.73 -11.63
CA GLN A 201 11.40 -7.13 -12.77
C GLN A 201 10.80 -5.90 -13.46
N LEU A 202 10.31 -4.94 -12.68
CA LEU A 202 9.69 -3.72 -13.22
C LEU A 202 10.72 -2.77 -13.88
N ARG A 203 11.95 -2.70 -13.36
CA ARG A 203 13.06 -2.00 -14.03
C ARG A 203 13.45 -2.67 -15.35
N ARG A 204 13.52 -4.00 -15.39
CA ARG A 204 13.73 -4.77 -16.63
C ARG A 204 12.60 -4.55 -17.65
N LEU A 205 11.34 -4.50 -17.20
CA LEU A 205 10.21 -4.14 -18.07
C LEU A 205 10.39 -2.73 -18.67
N LYS A 206 10.75 -1.73 -17.86
CA LYS A 206 11.04 -0.36 -18.31
C LYS A 206 12.15 -0.33 -19.37
N GLU A 207 13.26 -1.05 -19.14
CA GLU A 207 14.36 -1.18 -20.12
C GLU A 207 13.88 -1.79 -21.43
N LYS A 208 13.03 -2.83 -21.37
CA LYS A 208 12.43 -3.44 -22.56
C LYS A 208 11.51 -2.48 -23.33
N MET A 209 10.71 -1.67 -22.64
CA MET A 209 9.89 -0.63 -23.27
C MET A 209 10.77 0.42 -23.98
N GLU A 210 11.92 0.77 -23.40
CA GLU A 210 12.85 1.72 -24.03
C GLU A 210 13.50 1.15 -25.31
N LEU A 211 13.89 -0.13 -25.32
CA LEU A 211 14.41 -0.79 -26.52
C LEU A 211 13.37 -0.82 -27.64
N ASN A 212 12.16 -1.30 -27.36
CA ASN A 212 11.08 -1.40 -28.35
C ASN A 212 10.64 -0.02 -28.90
N ALA A 213 10.82 1.05 -28.12
CA ALA A 213 10.58 2.42 -28.57
C ALA A 213 11.63 2.92 -29.58
N ARG A 214 12.89 2.44 -29.48
CA ARG A 214 13.98 2.82 -30.38
C ARG A 214 13.99 2.04 -31.70
N GLU A 215 13.39 0.85 -31.74
CA GLU A 215 13.34 -0.03 -32.92
C GLU A 215 12.41 0.46 -34.05
N GLY A 216 11.81 1.66 -33.94
CA GLY A 216 11.13 2.34 -35.05
C GLY A 216 9.77 1.76 -35.47
N SER A 217 9.14 0.95 -34.62
CA SER A 217 7.80 0.41 -34.88
C SER A 217 6.71 1.49 -34.89
N SER A 218 5.55 1.20 -35.51
CA SER A 218 4.35 2.05 -35.45
C SER A 218 3.77 2.23 -34.04
N LEU A 219 4.32 1.51 -33.05
CA LEU A 219 3.97 1.56 -31.63
C LEU A 219 5.04 2.28 -30.78
N ALA A 220 6.11 2.81 -31.38
CA ALA A 220 7.23 3.43 -30.67
C ALA A 220 6.80 4.53 -29.67
N GLY A 221 5.82 5.36 -30.04
CA GLY A 221 5.26 6.38 -29.15
C GLY A 221 4.56 5.79 -27.92
N GLU A 222 3.83 4.70 -28.08
CA GLU A 222 3.14 4.00 -26.99
C GLU A 222 4.16 3.33 -26.03
N PHE A 223 5.19 2.67 -26.57
CA PHE A 223 6.29 2.11 -25.77
C PHE A 223 7.04 3.19 -24.98
N SER A 224 7.36 4.33 -25.61
CA SER A 224 7.99 5.47 -24.94
C SER A 224 7.12 6.01 -23.78
N CYS A 225 5.81 6.02 -23.98
CA CYS A 225 4.83 6.49 -23.01
C CYS A 225 4.70 5.57 -21.79
N VAL A 226 4.62 4.24 -22.01
CA VAL A 226 4.68 3.25 -20.92
C VAL A 226 6.01 3.33 -20.16
N ARG A 227 7.13 3.50 -20.89
CA ARG A 227 8.46 3.70 -20.28
C ARG A 227 8.54 4.97 -19.41
N GLU A 228 7.92 6.06 -19.84
CA GLU A 228 7.86 7.30 -19.05
C GLU A 228 7.00 7.12 -17.78
N VAL A 229 5.84 6.50 -17.91
CA VAL A 229 4.96 6.14 -16.80
C VAL A 229 5.69 5.26 -15.79
N LEU A 230 6.33 4.16 -16.23
CA LEU A 230 7.17 3.32 -15.36
C LEU A 230 8.35 4.11 -14.76
N SER A 231 8.90 5.10 -15.44
CA SER A 231 9.98 5.93 -14.90
C SER A 231 9.54 6.87 -13.79
N LYS A 232 8.25 7.27 -13.76
CA LYS A 232 7.65 8.10 -12.71
C LYS A 232 7.19 7.29 -11.50
N LEU A 233 6.90 6.01 -11.68
CA LEU A 233 6.42 5.11 -10.60
C LEU A 233 7.57 4.35 -9.92
N LEU A 234 8.67 4.04 -10.64
CA LEU A 234 9.80 3.24 -10.16
C LEU A 234 11.04 4.08 -9.75
N SER A 235 10.88 5.39 -9.61
CA SER A 235 11.92 6.34 -9.18
C SER A 235 12.09 6.34 -7.67
#